data_AF-A0A923IKD0-F1
#
_entry.id   AF-A0A923IKD0-F1
#
_cell.length_a   1.000
_cell.length_b   1.000
_cell.length_c   1.000
_cell.angle_alpha   90.00
_cell.angle_beta   90.00
_cell.angle_gamma   90.00
#
_symmetry.space_group_name_H-M   'P 1'
#
loop_
_entity.id
_entity.type
_entity.pdbx_description
1 polymer ?
#
loop_
_entity_poly.entity_id
_entity_poly.type
_entity_poly.pdbx_seq_one_letter_code
_entity_poly.pdbx_strand_id
1 'polypeptide(L)'
;MEQSKDTRLLNAALIIYIVIVLVYGIMYLLVPQVLVEAQGGEPVASGWLRWSGGVLIALGIGSIMVYRNPLKQDAFVVTIIVGCLLAGLALLYALLFELTGKKWFTALPMIVLLILTFLLWFGRQQAKDILCQKEK
;
A
#
# COMPACT_ATOMS: atom_id res chain seq x y z
N MET A 1 5.35 29.00 -11.13
CA MET A 1 6.12 27.74 -11.01
C MET A 1 5.58 26.81 -12.07
N GLU A 2 6.33 26.54 -13.13
CA GLU A 2 5.99 25.48 -14.09
C GLU A 2 6.06 24.14 -13.36
N GLN A 3 4.90 23.57 -13.02
CA GLN A 3 4.83 22.19 -12.54
C GLN A 3 5.09 21.30 -13.76
N SER A 4 6.31 20.78 -13.88
CA SER A 4 6.65 19.77 -14.87
C SER A 4 5.69 18.59 -14.72
N LYS A 5 5.16 18.07 -15.85
CA LYS A 5 4.34 16.83 -15.95
C LYS A 5 5.12 15.56 -15.56
N ASP A 6 5.95 15.62 -14.52
CA ASP A 6 6.78 14.51 -14.11
C ASP A 6 5.94 13.51 -13.31
N THR A 7 5.57 12.43 -13.97
CA THR A 7 4.82 11.31 -13.38
C THR A 7 5.74 10.17 -12.96
N ARG A 8 7.06 10.29 -13.17
CA ARG A 8 8.01 9.18 -12.94
C ARG A 8 8.01 8.71 -11.50
N LEU A 9 8.01 9.64 -10.55
CA LEU A 9 7.98 9.32 -9.13
C LEU A 9 6.68 8.62 -8.72
N LEU A 10 5.53 9.13 -9.17
CA LEU A 10 4.23 8.50 -8.92
C LEU A 10 4.17 7.10 -9.53
N ASN A 11 4.62 6.94 -10.77
CA ASN A 11 4.62 5.67 -11.47
C ASN A 11 5.52 4.64 -10.79
N ALA A 12 6.73 5.04 -10.36
CA ALA A 12 7.62 4.17 -9.60
C ALA A 12 6.98 3.74 -8.26
N ALA A 13 6.39 4.69 -7.53
CA ALA A 13 5.71 4.41 -6.27
C ALA A 13 4.50 3.48 -6.45
N LEU A 14 3.70 3.69 -7.51
CA LEU A 14 2.57 2.82 -7.86
C LEU A 14 3.03 1.41 -8.20
N ILE A 15 4.10 1.24 -8.99
CA ILE A 15 4.64 -0.10 -9.32
C ILE A 15 5.06 -0.85 -8.06
N ILE A 16 5.80 -0.19 -7.16
CA ILE A 16 6.24 -0.80 -5.90
C ILE A 16 5.01 -1.19 -5.06
N TYR A 17 4.03 -0.30 -4.93
CA TYR A 17 2.79 -0.57 -4.22
C TYR A 17 2.03 -1.76 -4.81
N ILE A 18 1.83 -1.79 -6.14
CA ILE A 18 1.16 -2.87 -6.87
C ILE A 18 1.81 -4.22 -6.56
N VAL A 19 3.13 -4.31 -6.64
CA VAL A 19 3.86 -5.55 -6.36
C VAL A 19 3.59 -6.01 -4.93
N ILE A 20 3.71 -5.11 -3.95
CA ILE A 20 3.52 -5.44 -2.54
C ILE A 20 2.09 -5.92 -2.28
N VAL A 21 1.07 -5.15 -2.68
CA VAL A 21 -0.32 -5.50 -2.35
C VAL A 21 -0.81 -6.73 -3.10
N LEU A 22 -0.33 -7.00 -4.31
CA LEU A 22 -0.67 -8.24 -5.01
C LEU A 22 0.02 -9.45 -4.36
N VAL A 23 1.31 -9.33 -4.01
CA VAL A 23 2.05 -10.41 -3.35
C VAL A 23 1.44 -10.74 -1.98
N TYR A 24 1.25 -9.74 -1.11
CA TYR A 24 0.60 -9.95 0.19
C TYR A 24 -0.87 -10.33 0.05
N GLY A 25 -1.58 -9.77 -0.92
CA GLY A 25 -2.99 -10.08 -1.19
C GLY A 25 -3.19 -11.55 -1.58
N ILE A 26 -2.37 -12.06 -2.50
CA ILE A 26 -2.39 -13.48 -2.91
C ILE A 26 -2.03 -14.38 -1.73
N MET A 27 -0.98 -14.05 -0.98
CA MET A 27 -0.58 -14.86 0.18
C MET A 27 -1.67 -14.91 1.25
N TYR A 28 -2.26 -13.78 1.61
CA TYR A 28 -3.36 -13.74 2.59
C TYR A 28 -4.63 -14.44 2.09
N LEU A 29 -4.95 -14.32 0.80
CA LEU A 29 -6.17 -14.91 0.24
C LEU A 29 -6.07 -16.44 0.10
N LEU A 30 -4.94 -16.95 -0.40
CA LEU A 30 -4.79 -18.36 -0.77
C LEU A 30 -4.12 -19.19 0.32
N VAL A 31 -3.06 -18.67 0.93
CA VAL A 31 -2.16 -19.40 1.83
C VAL A 31 -1.83 -18.63 3.13
N PRO A 32 -2.83 -18.12 3.86
CA PRO A 32 -2.60 -17.26 5.04
C PRO A 32 -1.80 -17.95 6.16
N GLN A 33 -1.88 -19.28 6.27
CA GLN A 33 -1.17 -20.04 7.31
C GLN A 33 0.35 -19.94 7.17
N VAL A 34 0.86 -19.87 5.94
CA VAL A 34 2.31 -19.70 5.69
C VAL A 34 2.81 -18.38 6.27
N LEU A 35 2.02 -17.31 6.17
CA LEU A 35 2.38 -16.01 6.75
C LEU A 35 2.31 -16.02 8.28
N VAL A 36 1.29 -16.68 8.86
CA VAL A 36 1.15 -16.81 10.32
C VAL A 36 2.33 -17.60 10.91
N GLU A 37 2.71 -18.71 10.29
CA GLU A 37 3.88 -19.50 10.70
C GLU A 37 5.19 -18.72 10.53
N ALA A 38 5.33 -17.98 9.43
CA ALA A 38 6.50 -17.13 9.20
C ALA A 38 6.64 -16.04 10.26
N GLN A 39 5.52 -15.43 10.68
CA GLN A 39 5.45 -14.46 11.78
C GLN A 39 5.92 -15.08 13.10
N GLY A 40 5.56 -16.34 13.36
CA GLY A 40 5.95 -17.06 14.59
C GLY A 40 5.27 -16.54 15.86
N GLY A 41 4.08 -15.95 15.72
CA GLY A 41 3.24 -15.45 16.81
C GLY A 41 2.07 -16.40 17.12
N GLU A 42 1.09 -15.91 17.88
CA GLU A 42 -0.12 -16.67 18.17
C GLU A 42 -0.93 -16.96 16.90
N PRO A 43 -1.60 -18.12 16.83
CA PRO A 43 -2.38 -18.50 15.66
C PRO A 43 -3.58 -17.55 15.45
N VAL A 44 -3.65 -16.95 14.26
CA VAL A 44 -4.78 -16.12 13.83
C VAL A 44 -5.73 -16.95 12.97
N ALA A 45 -7.04 -16.82 13.21
CA ALA A 45 -8.05 -17.49 12.40
C ALA A 45 -7.95 -17.07 10.92
N SER A 46 -7.64 -18.04 10.06
CA SER A 46 -7.30 -17.79 8.64
C SER A 46 -8.41 -17.08 7.84
N GLY A 47 -9.67 -17.21 8.24
CA GLY A 47 -10.80 -16.52 7.58
C GLY A 47 -10.66 -15.00 7.59
N TRP A 48 -10.18 -14.42 8.69
CA TRP A 48 -9.96 -12.97 8.82
C TRP A 48 -8.83 -12.47 7.92
N LEU A 49 -7.80 -13.31 7.73
CA LEU A 49 -6.69 -13.00 6.83
C LEU A 49 -7.11 -13.10 5.35
N ARG A 50 -7.97 -14.05 4.98
CA ARG A 50 -8.43 -14.18 3.59
C ARG A 50 -9.19 -12.96 3.11
N TRP A 51 -10.00 -12.36 4.00
CA TRP A 51 -10.74 -11.14 3.68
C TRP A 51 -9.80 -9.97 3.37
N SER A 52 -8.77 -9.72 4.19
CA SER A 52 -7.78 -8.68 3.92
C SER A 52 -7.00 -8.96 2.63
N GLY A 53 -6.74 -10.23 2.32
CA GLY A 53 -6.15 -10.64 1.04
C GLY A 53 -6.96 -10.18 -0.18
N GLY A 54 -8.29 -10.35 -0.15
CA GLY A 54 -9.18 -9.87 -1.21
C GLY A 54 -9.16 -8.34 -1.36
N VAL A 55 -9.15 -7.61 -0.24
CA VAL A 55 -9.05 -6.14 -0.24
C VAL A 55 -7.74 -5.68 -0.87
N LEU A 56 -6.60 -6.28 -0.51
CA LEU A 56 -5.29 -5.93 -1.06
C LEU A 56 -5.21 -6.18 -2.57
N ILE A 57 -5.79 -7.29 -3.06
CA ILE A 57 -5.86 -7.57 -4.50
C ILE A 57 -6.67 -6.49 -5.22
N ALA A 58 -7.83 -6.10 -4.67
CA ALA A 58 -8.65 -5.04 -5.25
C ALA A 58 -7.92 -3.70 -5.32
N LEU A 59 -7.18 -3.33 -4.26
CA LEU A 59 -6.32 -2.14 -4.25
C LEU A 59 -5.20 -2.24 -5.29
N GLY A 60 -4.58 -3.41 -5.45
CA GLY A 60 -3.56 -3.63 -6.49
C GLY A 60 -4.10 -3.45 -7.91
N ILE A 61 -5.28 -4.00 -8.19
CA ILE A 61 -5.96 -3.80 -9.47
C ILE A 61 -6.30 -2.33 -9.69
N GLY A 62 -6.84 -1.65 -8.68
CA GLY A 62 -7.11 -0.21 -8.74
C GLY A 62 -5.85 0.61 -9.04
N SER A 63 -4.72 0.28 -8.40
CA SER A 63 -3.45 0.93 -8.68
C SER A 63 -2.93 0.67 -10.09
N ILE A 64 -3.17 -0.51 -10.66
CA ILE A 64 -2.87 -0.80 -12.09
C ILE A 64 -3.71 0.11 -12.99
N MET A 65 -4.99 0.31 -12.68
CA MET A 65 -5.87 1.19 -13.45
C MET A 65 -5.35 2.63 -13.42
N VAL A 66 -4.95 3.14 -12.24
CA VAL A 66 -4.35 4.48 -12.11
C VAL A 66 -3.02 4.58 -12.85
N TYR A 67 -2.16 3.57 -12.76
CA TYR A 67 -0.88 3.55 -13.47
C TYR A 67 -1.06 3.64 -14.99
N ARG A 68 -2.08 2.95 -15.54
CA ARG A 68 -2.37 2.94 -16.99
C ARG A 68 -3.10 4.20 -17.43
N ASN A 69 -3.99 4.74 -16.60
CA ASN A 69 -4.73 5.96 -16.88
C ASN A 69 -4.94 6.79 -15.58
N PRO A 70 -4.01 7.72 -15.28
CA PRO A 70 -4.06 8.50 -14.04
C PRO A 70 -5.12 9.61 -14.07
N LEU A 71 -5.77 9.87 -15.21
CA LEU A 71 -6.68 11.00 -15.36
C LEU A 71 -7.84 10.95 -14.34
N LYS A 72 -8.01 12.02 -13.55
CA LYS A 72 -9.06 12.16 -12.52
C LYS A 72 -9.03 11.10 -11.40
N GLN A 73 -7.90 10.44 -11.18
CA GLN A 73 -7.75 9.38 -10.16
C GLN A 73 -7.18 9.90 -8.82
N ASP A 74 -7.17 11.22 -8.58
CA ASP A 74 -6.59 11.81 -7.37
C ASP A 74 -7.15 11.19 -6.07
N ALA A 75 -8.46 10.98 -6.01
CA ALA A 75 -9.12 10.42 -4.85
C ALA A 75 -8.57 9.03 -4.50
N PHE A 76 -8.40 8.15 -5.49
CA PHE A 76 -7.83 6.82 -5.28
C PHE A 76 -6.38 6.90 -4.79
N VAL A 77 -5.57 7.79 -5.38
CA VAL A 77 -4.18 8.01 -4.95
C VAL A 77 -4.13 8.50 -3.50
N VAL A 78 -5.01 9.41 -3.10
CA VAL A 78 -5.13 9.85 -1.70
C VAL A 78 -5.53 8.70 -0.79
N THR A 79 -6.48 7.86 -1.19
CA THR A 79 -6.91 6.69 -0.42
C THR A 79 -5.75 5.74 -0.15
N ILE A 80 -4.94 5.40 -1.15
CA ILE A 80 -3.78 4.51 -0.94
C ILE A 80 -2.69 5.17 -0.08
N ILE A 81 -2.49 6.49 -0.19
CA ILE A 81 -1.53 7.20 0.68
C ILE A 81 -1.98 7.12 2.14
N VAL A 82 -3.25 7.44 2.41
CA VAL A 82 -3.81 7.38 3.77
C VAL A 82 -3.80 5.95 4.29
N GLY A 83 -4.14 4.96 3.44
CA GLY A 83 -4.07 3.54 3.79
C GLY A 83 -2.66 3.11 4.18
N CYS A 84 -1.64 3.46 3.38
CA CYS A 84 -0.24 3.19 3.71
C CYS A 84 0.19 3.86 5.02
N LEU A 85 -0.20 5.12 5.24
CA LEU A 85 0.15 5.85 6.46
C LEU A 85 -0.45 5.19 7.69
N LEU A 86 -1.76 4.93 7.67
CA LEU A 86 -2.46 4.33 8.80
C LEU A 86 -1.96 2.91 9.09
N ALA A 87 -1.74 2.10 8.05
CA ALA A 87 -1.18 0.76 8.21
C ALA A 87 0.26 0.81 8.75
N GLY A 88 1.09 1.72 8.25
CA GLY A 88 2.45 1.93 8.77
C GLY A 88 2.47 2.36 10.23
N LEU A 89 1.59 3.29 10.63
CA LEU A 89 1.44 3.72 12.02
C LEU A 89 0.90 2.62 12.93
N ALA A 90 -0.05 1.80 12.45
CA ALA A 90 -0.55 0.65 13.19
C ALA A 90 0.56 -0.38 13.45
N LEU A 91 1.42 -0.66 12.47
CA LEU A 91 2.55 -1.56 12.66
C LEU A 91 3.64 -0.96 13.54
N LEU A 92 3.86 0.36 13.50
CA LEU A 92 4.74 1.04 14.43
C LEU A 92 4.22 0.94 15.87
N TYR A 93 2.93 1.15 16.08
CA TYR A 93 2.29 0.94 17.37
C TYR A 93 2.48 -0.50 17.85
N ALA A 94 2.20 -1.48 17.00
CA ALA A 94 2.41 -2.89 17.32
C ALA A 94 3.88 -3.19 17.67
N LEU A 95 4.84 -2.61 16.94
CA LEU A 95 6.27 -2.79 17.21
C LEU A 95 6.69 -2.24 18.59
N LEU A 96 6.07 -1.14 19.04
CA LEU A 96 6.41 -0.46 20.29
C LEU A 96 5.69 -1.06 21.51
N PHE A 97 4.46 -1.54 21.35
CA PHE A 97 3.58 -1.88 22.47
C PHE A 97 3.01 -3.31 22.44
N GLU A 98 2.87 -3.92 21.26
CA GLU A 98 2.15 -5.19 21.08
C GLU A 98 2.96 -6.20 20.24
N LEU A 99 4.28 -6.19 20.40
CA LEU A 99 5.15 -6.98 19.54
C LEU A 99 4.87 -8.48 19.72
N THR A 100 4.28 -9.08 18.68
CA THR A 100 4.00 -10.52 18.61
C THR A 100 4.80 -11.15 17.47
N GLY A 101 5.41 -12.30 17.75
CA GLY A 101 6.26 -13.00 16.80
C GLY A 101 7.59 -12.29 16.50
N LYS A 102 8.12 -12.48 15.30
CA LYS A 102 9.45 -11.99 14.90
C LYS A 102 9.42 -10.50 14.57
N LYS A 103 10.29 -9.73 15.24
CA LYS A 103 10.47 -8.27 15.03
C LYS A 103 10.53 -7.83 13.57
N TRP A 104 11.31 -8.53 12.75
CA TRP A 104 11.51 -8.15 11.35
C TRP A 104 10.21 -8.27 10.53
N PHE A 105 9.30 -9.17 10.91
CA PHE A 105 8.05 -9.41 10.21
C PHE A 105 7.08 -8.22 10.35
N THR A 106 7.15 -7.49 11.46
CA THR A 106 6.40 -6.24 11.69
C THR A 106 7.18 -5.03 11.20
N ALA A 107 8.48 -4.97 11.50
CA ALA A 107 9.30 -3.80 11.21
C ALA A 107 9.52 -3.57 9.71
N LEU A 108 9.71 -4.62 8.91
CA LEU A 108 9.96 -4.47 7.48
C LEU A 108 8.74 -3.89 6.74
N PRO A 109 7.50 -4.44 6.87
CA PRO A 109 6.34 -3.85 6.24
C PRO A 109 6.03 -2.43 6.76
N MET A 110 6.24 -2.15 8.04
CA MET A 110 6.11 -0.80 8.61
C MET A 110 6.99 0.20 7.86
N ILE A 111 8.30 -0.07 7.74
CA ILE A 111 9.25 0.83 7.06
C ILE A 111 8.83 1.04 5.61
N VAL A 112 8.49 -0.05 4.91
CA VAL A 112 8.08 -0.01 3.50
C VAL A 112 6.83 0.85 3.31
N LEU A 113 5.80 0.69 4.16
CA LEU A 113 4.56 1.47 4.08
C LEU A 113 4.77 2.95 4.38
N LEU A 114 5.60 3.29 5.37
CA LEU A 114 5.92 4.69 5.66
C LEU A 114 6.70 5.33 4.50
N ILE A 115 7.71 4.65 3.94
CA ILE A 115 8.44 5.14 2.76
C ILE A 115 7.48 5.31 1.58
N LEU A 116 6.61 4.33 1.31
CA LEU A 116 5.62 4.42 0.24
C LEU A 116 4.66 5.59 0.42
N THR A 117 4.26 5.88 1.66
CA THR A 117 3.42 7.04 1.98
C THR A 117 4.09 8.33 1.49
N PHE A 118 5.38 8.52 1.82
CA PHE A 118 6.13 9.68 1.36
C PHE A 118 6.27 9.70 -0.17
N LEU A 119 6.67 8.59 -0.79
CA LEU A 119 6.86 8.50 -2.24
C LEU A 119 5.57 8.79 -3.02
N LEU A 120 4.44 8.20 -2.60
CA LEU A 120 3.14 8.43 -3.22
C LEU A 120 2.66 9.87 -2.98
N TRP A 121 2.89 10.45 -1.80
CA TRP A 121 2.54 11.84 -1.53
C TRP A 121 3.30 12.81 -2.43
N PHE A 122 4.62 12.68 -2.51
CA PHE A 122 5.44 13.53 -3.37
C PHE A 122 5.15 13.29 -4.86
N GLY A 123 4.99 12.02 -5.27
CA GLY A 123 4.61 11.66 -6.64
C GLY A 123 3.26 12.25 -7.03
N ARG A 124 2.28 12.23 -6.12
CA ARG A 124 0.97 12.89 -6.31
C ARG A 124 1.11 14.39 -6.50
N GLN A 125 1.91 15.07 -5.68
CA GLN A 125 2.10 16.53 -5.81
C GLN A 125 2.73 16.92 -7.15
N GLN A 126 3.62 16.09 -7.70
CA GLN A 126 4.22 16.29 -9.02
C GLN A 126 3.22 16.00 -10.16
N ALA A 127 2.33 15.03 -9.99
CA ALA A 127 1.35 14.62 -10.99
C ALA A 127 -0.04 15.32 -10.86
N LYS A 128 -0.16 16.31 -9.98
CA LYS A 128 -1.45 16.91 -9.58
C LYS A 128 -2.28 17.42 -10.76
N ASP A 129 -1.64 17.99 -11.77
CA ASP A 129 -2.33 18.55 -12.95
C ASP A 129 -3.06 17.48 -13.77
N ILE A 130 -2.54 16.25 -13.78
CA ILE A 130 -3.14 15.12 -14.50
C ILE A 130 -4.20 14.45 -13.60
N LEU A 131 -3.90 14.32 -12.31
CA LEU A 131 -4.79 13.67 -11.34
C LEU A 131 -6.05 14.48 -11.02
N CYS A 132 -5.96 15.81 -11.01
CA CYS A 132 -7.05 16.72 -10.60
C CYS A 132 -7.70 17.47 -11.76
N GLN A 133 -7.46 17.07 -13.02
CA GLN A 133 -7.92 17.83 -14.18
C GLN A 133 -9.46 17.99 -14.18
N LYS A 134 -9.93 19.24 -14.02
CA LYS A 134 -11.36 19.59 -14.12
C LYS A 134 -11.77 19.65 -15.59
N GLU A 135 -12.96 19.13 -15.89
CA GLU A 135 -13.60 19.39 -17.20
C GLU A 135 -13.79 20.90 -17.35
N LYS A 136 -13.35 21.42 -18.50
CA LYS A 136 -13.58 22.82 -18.89
C LYS A 136 -14.99 22.98 -19.41
#